data_AF-A0A0R3SLN9-F1
#
_entry.id   AF-A0A0R3SLN9-F1
#
_cell.length_a   1.000
_cell.length_b   1.000
_cell.length_c   1.000
_cell.angle_alpha   90.00
_cell.angle_beta   90.00
_cell.angle_gamma   90.00
#
_symmetry.space_group_name_H-M   'P 1'
#
loop_
_entity.id
_entity.type
_entity.pdbx_description
1 polymer ?
#
loop_
_entity_poly.entity_id
_entity_poly.type
_entity_poly.pdbx_seq_one_letter_code
_entity_poly.pdbx_strand_id
1 'polypeptide(L)'
;MARTKQTARKSTGGKAPRKQLATKAARKVAQASGGVKKPHRYRPGTVALREIRRYQKSTELLIRKLPFQRLVRELAQDYKNDLRFQKTAVAALQEAAEAYLVGLFEDCNLCAIHANRVTIMPKDIQLARRIRGERI
;
A
#
# COMPACT_ATOMS: atom_id res chain seq x y z
N MET A 1 -63.95 -8.28 -1.21
CA MET A 1 -62.91 -7.41 -0.61
C MET A 1 -62.05 -8.23 0.33
N ALA A 2 -60.76 -8.42 0.01
CA ALA A 2 -59.86 -9.30 0.77
C ALA A 2 -59.26 -8.55 1.97
N ARG A 3 -59.47 -9.09 3.18
CA ARG A 3 -58.99 -8.52 4.44
C ARG A 3 -57.47 -8.69 4.55
N THR A 4 -56.71 -7.62 4.29
CA THR A 4 -55.25 -7.60 4.51
C THR A 4 -54.96 -7.60 6.01
N LYS A 5 -54.45 -8.72 6.55
CA LYS A 5 -53.85 -8.77 7.89
C LYS A 5 -52.58 -7.91 7.90
N GLN A 6 -52.68 -6.69 8.40
CA GLN A 6 -51.50 -5.92 8.81
C GLN A 6 -50.91 -6.58 10.07
N THR A 7 -49.75 -7.20 9.93
CA THR A 7 -48.93 -7.58 11.09
C THR A 7 -48.12 -6.37 11.53
N ALA A 8 -48.37 -5.88 12.74
CA ALA A 8 -47.62 -4.78 13.32
C ALA A 8 -46.13 -5.14 13.45
N ARG A 9 -45.28 -4.51 12.64
CA ARG A 9 -43.82 -4.59 12.79
C ARG A 9 -43.40 -3.48 13.74
N LYS A 10 -42.98 -3.84 14.96
CA LYS A 10 -42.42 -2.89 15.94
C LYS A 10 -41.21 -2.17 15.33
N SER A 11 -41.28 -0.84 15.33
CA SER A 11 -40.24 0.08 14.87
C SER A 11 -39.32 0.48 16.03
N THR A 12 -38.68 -0.47 16.70
CA THR A 12 -37.55 -0.16 17.60
C THR A 12 -36.57 -1.33 17.61
N GLY A 13 -35.32 -1.02 17.26
CA GLY A 13 -34.21 -1.95 17.37
C GLY A 13 -33.84 -2.21 18.83
N GLY A 14 -33.23 -3.38 19.07
CA GLY A 14 -32.65 -3.74 20.36
C GLY A 14 -33.20 -5.06 20.90
N LYS A 15 -32.30 -6.02 21.12
CA LYS A 15 -32.59 -7.36 21.66
C LYS A 15 -33.36 -7.31 22.99
N ALA A 16 -34.23 -8.31 23.21
CA ALA A 16 -34.92 -8.54 24.48
C ALA A 16 -33.93 -8.74 25.66
N PRO A 17 -34.28 -8.30 26.88
CA PRO A 17 -33.39 -8.41 28.03
C PRO A 17 -33.37 -9.85 28.54
N ARG A 18 -32.19 -10.49 28.51
CA ARG A 18 -31.99 -11.84 29.05
C ARG A 18 -31.36 -11.73 30.45
N LYS A 19 -31.95 -12.42 31.42
CA LYS A 19 -31.50 -12.60 32.80
C LYS A 19 -30.01 -12.96 32.86
N GLN A 20 -29.24 -12.26 33.69
CA GLN A 20 -27.79 -12.41 33.86
C GLN A 20 -27.41 -13.81 34.34
N LEU A 21 -26.39 -14.41 33.72
CA LEU A 21 -25.38 -15.30 34.33
C LEU A 21 -24.25 -15.59 33.32
N ALA A 22 -23.01 -15.50 33.81
CA ALA A 22 -21.71 -15.82 33.20
C ALA A 22 -21.13 -14.89 32.12
N THR A 23 -20.14 -14.11 32.56
CA THR A 23 -19.11 -13.45 31.75
C THR A 23 -18.27 -14.47 30.99
N LYS A 24 -18.58 -14.66 29.70
CA LYS A 24 -17.60 -15.04 28.68
C LYS A 24 -17.83 -14.14 27.48
N ALA A 25 -16.82 -13.32 27.15
CA ALA A 25 -16.75 -12.65 25.86
C ALA A 25 -16.52 -13.72 24.78
N ALA A 26 -17.55 -14.50 24.49
CA ALA A 26 -17.61 -15.39 23.35
C ALA A 26 -17.72 -14.49 22.11
N ARG A 27 -16.56 -14.13 21.56
CA ARG A 27 -16.45 -13.59 20.21
C ARG A 27 -17.24 -14.56 19.32
N LYS A 28 -18.27 -14.03 18.67
CA LYS A 28 -19.28 -14.77 17.91
C LYS A 28 -18.63 -15.54 16.76
N VAL A 29 -18.16 -16.75 17.03
CA VAL A 29 -17.90 -17.80 16.04
C VAL A 29 -18.90 -18.90 16.35
N ALA A 30 -20.17 -18.65 16.00
CA ALA A 30 -21.15 -19.71 15.94
C ALA A 30 -21.09 -20.30 14.53
N GLN A 31 -20.81 -21.61 14.47
CA GLN A 31 -20.95 -22.42 13.26
C GLN A 31 -22.39 -22.25 12.74
N ALA A 32 -22.53 -21.54 11.62
CA ALA A 32 -23.71 -21.61 10.80
C ALA A 32 -23.48 -22.72 9.77
N SER A 33 -24.27 -23.78 9.85
CA SER A 33 -24.50 -24.74 8.76
C SER A 33 -25.21 -24.03 7.60
N GLY A 34 -24.44 -23.21 6.89
CA GLY A 34 -24.89 -22.35 5.80
C GLY A 34 -23.78 -21.38 5.43
N GLY A 35 -23.02 -21.75 4.39
CA GLY A 35 -21.97 -20.97 3.71
C GLY A 35 -21.34 -19.82 4.50
N VAL A 36 -20.12 -20.04 5.01
CA VAL A 36 -19.27 -18.96 5.56
C VAL A 36 -19.30 -17.77 4.59
N LYS A 37 -19.77 -16.60 5.05
CA LYS A 37 -19.73 -15.37 4.24
C LYS A 37 -18.31 -15.19 3.72
N LYS A 38 -18.14 -15.20 2.39
CA LYS A 38 -16.83 -15.03 1.77
C LYS A 38 -16.19 -13.75 2.32
N PRO A 39 -14.92 -13.80 2.76
CA PRO A 39 -14.23 -12.60 3.19
C PRO A 39 -14.21 -11.59 2.04
N HIS A 40 -14.47 -10.32 2.37
CA HIS A 40 -14.47 -9.26 1.36
C HIS A 40 -13.06 -9.12 0.75
N ARG A 41 -12.96 -9.21 -0.57
CA ARG A 41 -11.72 -8.99 -1.32
C ARG A 41 -11.93 -7.88 -2.33
N TYR A 42 -11.05 -6.87 -2.30
CA TYR A 42 -11.02 -5.82 -3.31
C TYR A 42 -10.65 -6.39 -4.68
N ARG A 43 -11.17 -5.80 -5.75
CA ARG A 43 -10.77 -6.16 -7.12
C ARG A 43 -9.30 -5.82 -7.35
N PRO A 44 -8.58 -6.59 -8.19
CA PRO A 44 -7.22 -6.22 -8.62
C PRO A 44 -7.19 -4.77 -9.11
N GLY A 45 -6.13 -4.03 -8.76
CA GLY A 45 -6.00 -2.60 -9.06
C GLY A 45 -6.68 -1.64 -8.07
N THR A 46 -7.72 -2.07 -7.34
CA THR A 46 -8.42 -1.15 -6.40
C THR A 46 -7.52 -0.69 -5.26
N VAL A 47 -6.71 -1.59 -4.72
CA VAL A 47 -5.76 -1.28 -3.64
C VAL A 47 -4.57 -0.50 -4.20
N ALA A 48 -4.05 -0.89 -5.36
CA ALA A 48 -2.95 -0.17 -6.01
C ALA A 48 -3.29 1.30 -6.31
N LEU A 49 -4.48 1.58 -6.85
CA LEU A 49 -4.94 2.96 -7.08
C LEU A 49 -5.11 3.76 -5.78
N ARG A 50 -5.47 3.09 -4.68
CA ARG A 50 -5.54 3.72 -3.35
C ARG A 50 -4.16 4.07 -2.82
N GLU A 51 -3.19 3.17 -3.00
CA GLU A 51 -1.80 3.38 -2.60
C GLU A 51 -1.15 4.50 -3.40
N ILE A 52 -1.32 4.54 -4.73
CA ILE A 52 -0.82 5.62 -5.60
C ILE A 52 -1.33 6.98 -5.09
N ARG A 53 -2.64 7.12 -4.88
CA ARG A 53 -3.22 8.39 -4.37
C ARG A 53 -2.73 8.75 -2.97
N ARG A 54 -2.52 7.75 -2.11
CA ARG A 54 -1.98 7.99 -0.76
C ARG A 54 -0.57 8.53 -0.86
N TYR A 55 0.32 7.87 -1.59
CA TYR A 55 1.73 8.23 -1.68
C TYR A 55 1.97 9.53 -2.44
N GLN A 56 1.17 9.82 -3.46
CA GLN A 56 1.21 11.12 -4.14
C GLN A 56 0.78 12.30 -3.26
N LYS A 57 -0.01 12.06 -2.20
CA LYS A 57 -0.46 13.11 -1.27
C LYS A 57 0.53 13.34 -0.12
N SER A 58 1.36 12.35 0.18
CA SER A 58 2.34 12.39 1.27
C SER A 58 3.73 12.74 0.77
N THR A 59 4.58 13.24 1.67
CA THR A 59 6.01 13.47 1.44
C THR A 59 6.87 12.59 2.36
N GLU A 60 6.33 11.47 2.84
CA GLU A 60 7.08 10.54 3.68
C GLU A 60 8.08 9.72 2.86
N LEU A 61 9.29 9.54 3.38
CA LEU A 61 10.28 8.65 2.79
C LEU A 61 9.80 7.19 2.86
N LEU A 62 9.85 6.49 1.74
CA LEU A 62 9.34 5.14 1.57
C LEU A 62 10.40 4.06 1.82
N ILE A 63 11.69 4.39 1.65
CA ILE A 63 12.78 3.45 1.96
C ILE A 63 13.06 3.49 3.47
N ARG A 64 13.21 2.30 4.07
CA ARG A 64 13.55 2.20 5.49
C ARG A 64 14.93 2.81 5.74
N LYS A 65 15.01 3.73 6.72
CA LYS A 65 16.22 4.50 7.05
C LYS A 65 17.46 3.64 7.36
N LEU A 66 17.31 2.60 8.18
CA LEU A 66 18.46 1.78 8.61
C LEU A 66 19.07 0.95 7.46
N PRO A 67 18.29 0.22 6.64
CA PRO A 67 18.80 -0.42 5.43
C PRO A 67 19.47 0.56 4.46
N PHE A 68 18.85 1.73 4.19
CA PHE A 68 19.44 2.74 3.31
C PHE A 68 20.78 3.24 3.85
N GLN A 69 20.87 3.53 5.15
CA GLN A 69 22.12 3.92 5.79
C GLN A 69 23.21 2.84 5.66
N ARG A 70 22.86 1.55 5.79
CA ARG A 70 23.83 0.45 5.62
C ARG A 70 24.37 0.41 4.20
N LEU A 71 23.49 0.53 3.20
CA LEU A 71 23.87 0.58 1.79
C LEU A 71 24.79 1.77 1.47
N VAL A 72 24.47 2.96 1.99
CA VAL A 72 25.34 4.14 1.80
C VAL A 72 26.74 3.91 2.36
N ARG A 73 26.85 3.28 3.53
CA ARG A 73 28.15 3.00 4.16
C ARG A 73 28.92 1.91 3.44
N GLU A 74 28.24 0.87 2.98
CA GLU A 74 28.81 -0.20 2.16
C GLU A 74 29.44 0.37 0.89
N LEU A 75 28.67 1.13 0.11
CA LEU A 75 29.17 1.75 -1.13
C LEU A 75 30.30 2.73 -0.88
N ALA A 76 30.26 3.49 0.22
CA ALA A 76 31.31 4.46 0.52
C ALA A 76 32.63 3.81 0.93
N GLN A 77 32.58 2.62 1.53
CA GLN A 77 33.75 1.86 1.96
C GLN A 77 34.64 1.49 0.76
N ASP A 78 34.04 1.19 -0.40
CA ASP A 78 34.76 0.87 -1.64
C ASP A 78 35.62 2.03 -2.16
N TYR A 79 35.29 3.27 -1.79
CA TYR A 79 36.04 4.47 -2.19
C TYR A 79 37.06 4.90 -1.12
N LYS A 80 36.65 4.88 0.15
CA LYS A 80 37.52 5.27 1.27
C LYS A 80 37.08 4.59 2.56
N ASN A 81 38.03 3.89 3.17
CA ASN A 81 37.84 3.28 4.48
C ASN A 81 37.69 4.35 5.58
N ASP A 82 36.96 4.01 6.65
CA ASP A 82 36.78 4.81 7.89
C ASP A 82 36.07 6.18 7.70
N LEU A 83 35.14 6.27 6.75
CA LEU A 83 34.29 7.45 6.59
C LEU A 83 33.24 7.60 7.69
N ARG A 84 33.14 8.81 8.25
CA ARG A 84 32.06 9.21 9.16
C ARG A 84 31.03 10.03 8.40
N PHE A 85 29.75 9.70 8.61
CA PHE A 85 28.63 10.39 7.98
C PHE A 85 27.87 11.23 8.99
N GLN A 86 27.58 12.48 8.64
CA GLN A 86 26.61 13.30 9.36
C GLN A 86 25.20 12.72 9.16
N LYS A 87 24.33 12.86 10.17
CA LYS A 87 22.93 12.41 10.09
C LYS A 87 22.18 13.06 8.92
N THR A 88 22.40 14.36 8.70
CA THR A 88 21.78 15.11 7.59
C THR A 88 22.32 14.70 6.23
N ALA A 89 23.59 14.29 6.13
CA ALA A 89 24.16 13.81 4.87
C ALA A 89 23.46 12.53 4.39
N VAL A 90 23.24 11.57 5.29
CA VAL A 90 22.49 10.34 4.96
C VAL A 90 21.04 10.65 4.59
N ALA A 91 20.40 11.59 5.30
CA ALA A 91 19.05 12.02 4.96
C ALA A 91 18.97 12.69 3.58
N ALA A 92 19.91 13.56 3.24
CA ALA A 92 19.98 14.22 1.93
C ALA A 92 20.19 13.21 0.80
N LEU A 93 21.07 12.22 1.00
CA LEU A 93 21.23 11.13 0.04
C LEU A 93 19.94 10.34 -0.16
N GLN A 94 19.18 10.11 0.91
CA GLN A 94 17.92 9.39 0.83
C GLN A 94 16.85 10.18 0.09
N GLU A 95 16.67 11.45 0.41
CA GLU A 95 15.75 12.36 -0.29
C GLU A 95 16.05 12.40 -1.80
N ALA A 96 17.32 12.59 -2.16
CA ALA A 96 17.74 12.63 -3.56
C ALA A 96 17.51 11.29 -4.29
N ALA A 97 17.83 10.17 -3.64
CA ALA A 97 17.66 8.84 -4.23
C ALA A 97 16.18 8.51 -4.47
N GLU A 98 15.30 8.79 -3.50
CA GLU A 98 13.87 8.53 -3.64
C GLU A 98 13.23 9.46 -4.69
N ALA A 99 13.58 10.74 -4.70
CA ALA A 99 13.10 11.67 -5.72
C ALA A 99 13.51 11.24 -7.14
N TYR A 100 14.76 10.80 -7.32
CA TYR A 100 15.25 10.28 -8.59
C TYR A 100 14.46 9.03 -9.04
N LEU A 101 14.26 8.07 -8.13
CA LEU A 101 13.53 6.84 -8.43
C LEU A 101 12.06 7.09 -8.77
N VAL A 102 11.39 8.00 -8.05
CA VAL A 102 10.00 8.40 -8.37
C VAL A 102 9.93 8.97 -9.78
N GLY A 103 10.79 9.94 -10.10
CA GLY A 103 10.83 10.51 -11.45
C GLY A 103 11.15 9.46 -12.51
N LEU A 104 12.06 8.52 -12.25
CA LEU A 104 12.34 7.43 -13.17
C LEU A 104 11.12 6.52 -13.39
N PHE A 105 10.37 6.20 -12.34
CA PHE A 105 9.16 5.38 -12.46
C PHE A 105 8.03 6.09 -13.22
N GLU A 106 7.93 7.43 -13.14
CA GLU A 106 7.00 8.20 -13.97
C GLU A 106 7.29 8.02 -15.46
N ASP A 107 8.56 8.15 -15.87
CA ASP A 107 8.98 7.92 -17.27
C ASP A 107 8.79 6.46 -17.69
N CYS A 108 9.09 5.50 -16.81
CA CYS A 108 8.86 4.08 -17.08
C CYS A 108 7.37 3.79 -17.31
N ASN A 109 6.50 4.45 -16.54
CA ASN A 109 5.06 4.32 -16.70
C ASN A 109 4.60 4.87 -18.06
N LEU A 110 5.15 6.02 -18.50
CA LEU A 110 4.90 6.54 -19.84
C LEU A 110 5.36 5.57 -20.94
N CYS A 111 6.54 4.96 -20.78
CA CYS A 111 7.04 3.94 -21.72
C CYS A 111 6.14 2.70 -21.76
N ALA A 112 5.65 2.24 -20.62
CA ALA A 112 4.73 1.10 -20.55
C ALA A 112 3.39 1.41 -21.24
N ILE A 113 2.82 2.59 -21.00
CA ILE A 113 1.58 3.07 -21.63
C ILE A 113 1.77 3.21 -23.14
N HIS A 114 2.90 3.76 -23.58
CA HIS A 114 3.23 3.88 -25.00
C HIS A 114 3.24 2.50 -25.70
N ALA A 115 3.63 1.44 -24.98
CA ALA A 115 3.61 0.06 -25.46
C ALA A 115 2.29 -0.68 -25.16
N ASN A 116 1.19 0.02 -24.90
CA ASN A 116 -0.14 -0.54 -24.57
C ASN A 116 -0.16 -1.50 -23.36
N ARG A 117 0.69 -1.26 -22.36
CA ARG A 117 0.75 -2.05 -21.12
C ARG A 117 0.48 -1.16 -19.90
N VAL A 118 -0.01 -1.79 -18.83
CA VAL A 118 -0.17 -1.16 -17.50
C VAL A 118 0.94 -1.61 -16.54
N THR A 119 1.62 -2.71 -16.84
CA THR A 119 2.71 -3.26 -16.04
C THR A 119 4.05 -2.78 -16.59
N ILE A 120 4.81 -2.06 -15.77
CA ILE A 120 6.19 -1.67 -16.07
C ILE A 120 7.12 -2.90 -16.08
N MET A 121 8.11 -2.87 -16.96
CA MET A 121 9.07 -3.95 -17.19
C MET A 121 10.51 -3.39 -17.22
N PRO A 122 11.55 -4.23 -17.07
CA PRO A 122 12.94 -3.77 -17.13
C PRO A 122 13.29 -3.02 -18.42
N LYS A 123 12.68 -3.38 -19.56
CA LYS A 123 12.85 -2.67 -20.84
C LYS A 123 12.36 -1.22 -20.80
N ASP A 124 11.36 -0.92 -19.97
CA ASP A 124 10.82 0.45 -19.81
C ASP A 124 11.82 1.31 -19.03
N ILE A 125 12.48 0.74 -18.02
CA ILE A 125 13.58 1.38 -17.28
C ILE A 125 14.76 1.65 -18.20
N GLN A 126 15.17 0.65 -18.99
CA GLN A 126 16.27 0.80 -19.94
C GLN A 126 15.99 1.89 -20.96
N LEU A 127 14.77 1.92 -21.52
CA LEU A 127 14.35 2.94 -22.47
C LEU A 127 14.33 4.35 -21.84
N ALA A 128 13.72 4.50 -20.65
CA ALA A 128 13.67 5.77 -19.95
C ALA A 128 15.07 6.33 -19.66
N ARG A 129 15.97 5.51 -19.11
CA ARG A 129 17.37 5.90 -18.84
C ARG A 129 18.12 6.25 -20.12
N ARG A 130 17.88 5.50 -21.20
CA ARG A 130 18.50 5.75 -22.51
C ARG A 130 18.10 7.12 -23.08
N ILE A 131 16.82 7.49 -22.95
CA ILE A 131 16.29 8.78 -23.41
C ILE A 131 16.81 9.93 -22.54
N ARG A 132 16.91 9.73 -21.22
CA ARG A 132 17.49 10.71 -20.28
C ARG A 132 18.98 10.99 -20.51
N GLY A 133 19.67 10.18 -21.32
CA GLY A 133 21.11 10.29 -21.52
C GLY A 133 21.94 9.70 -20.38
N GLU A 134 21.31 8.98 -19.45
CA GLU A 134 21.96 8.27 -18.35
C GLU A 134 22.58 6.98 -18.88
N ARG A 135 23.70 7.10 -19.59
CA ARG A 135 24.50 5.94 -19.99
C ARG A 135 25.27 5.41 -18.77
N ILE A 136 25.08 4.12 -18.49
CA ILE A 136 26.15 3.25 -17.98
C ILE A 136 26.87 2.73 -19.22
#